data_AF-A0AB72ZIB0-F1
#
_entry.id   AF-A0AB72ZIB0-F1
#
_cell.length_a   1.000
_cell.length_b   1.000
_cell.length_c   1.000
_cell.angle_alpha   90.00
_cell.angle_beta   90.00
_cell.angle_gamma   90.00
#
_symmetry.space_group_name_H-M   'P 1'
#
loop_
_entity.id
_entity.type
_entity.pdbx_description
1 polymer ?
#
loop_
_entity_poly.entity_id
_entity_poly.type
_entity_poly.pdbx_seq_one_letter_code
_entity_poly.pdbx_strand_id
1 'polypeptide(L)'
;MTEERLANRACAALAMNQQENIEENLWAINQFLQSYQAGNDVNKIKMAEIDGLRDALISAMAAGGAVNELQAVDPDTALVKVLLACLGHFMTQLPDIRGKKTLANYAHTALAYFTEADPEPQWRNTWSQQAWPFFLQHTSVLRNYLLYRIHHDQLAMGNELPVAAAFNLVVIDYFYLKLLISTYANKNGQLTEDDIIDIIYSYHACRESTERSSQQFKQELTALAMSDDFPLLSLLALSQ
;
A
#
# COMPACT_ATOMS: atom_id res chain seq x y z
N MET A 1 7.97 -11.73 -25.58
CA MET A 1 7.65 -11.27 -24.20
C MET A 1 6.32 -10.52 -24.31
N THR A 2 5.28 -10.93 -23.58
CA THR A 2 3.97 -10.26 -23.61
C THR A 2 4.07 -8.86 -22.99
N GLU A 3 3.27 -7.91 -23.49
CA GLU A 3 3.27 -6.49 -23.10
C GLU A 3 3.05 -6.30 -21.58
N GLU A 4 2.11 -7.04 -21.02
CA GLU A 4 1.84 -7.16 -19.59
C GLU A 4 3.07 -7.52 -18.75
N ARG A 5 3.95 -8.38 -19.26
CA ARG A 5 5.19 -8.74 -18.56
C ARG A 5 6.20 -7.59 -18.55
N LEU A 6 6.19 -6.75 -19.59
CA LEU A 6 7.00 -5.53 -19.65
C LEU A 6 6.45 -4.49 -18.68
N ALA A 7 5.13 -4.28 -18.64
CA ALA A 7 4.49 -3.40 -17.68
C ALA A 7 4.77 -3.84 -16.23
N ASN A 8 4.65 -5.14 -15.92
CA ASN A 8 4.93 -5.65 -14.58
C ASN A 8 6.41 -5.46 -14.19
N ARG A 9 7.33 -5.59 -15.16
CA ARG A 9 8.76 -5.31 -14.96
C ARG A 9 9.02 -3.83 -14.74
N ALA A 10 8.31 -2.94 -15.43
CA ALA A 10 8.40 -1.50 -15.21
C ALA A 10 7.94 -1.13 -13.80
N CYS A 11 6.79 -1.67 -13.34
CA CYS A 11 6.33 -1.49 -11.95
C CYS A 11 7.37 -1.99 -10.93
N ALA A 12 7.96 -3.16 -11.16
CA ALA A 12 9.02 -3.69 -10.29
C ALA A 12 10.26 -2.79 -10.26
N ALA A 13 10.66 -2.23 -11.40
CA ALA A 13 11.78 -1.28 -11.47
C ALA A 13 11.49 0.03 -10.75
N LEU A 14 10.26 0.55 -10.87
CA LEU A 14 9.79 1.72 -10.14
C LEU A 14 9.78 1.45 -8.62
N ALA A 15 9.30 0.29 -8.18
CA ALA A 15 9.29 -0.11 -6.76
C ALA A 15 10.70 -0.20 -6.14
N MET A 16 11.69 -0.64 -6.93
CA MET A 16 13.06 -0.83 -6.49
C MET A 16 13.93 0.44 -6.60
N ASN A 17 13.40 1.51 -7.18
CA ASN A 17 14.12 2.77 -7.29
C ASN A 17 14.39 3.37 -5.89
N GLN A 18 15.60 3.85 -5.65
CA GLN A 18 15.97 4.42 -4.36
C GLN A 18 15.40 5.83 -4.22
N GLN A 19 14.31 5.94 -3.48
CA GLN A 19 13.75 7.20 -3.01
C GLN A 19 13.88 7.33 -1.49
N GLU A 20 13.67 8.54 -0.97
CA GLU A 20 13.53 8.71 0.47
C GLU A 20 12.29 7.95 0.91
N ASN A 21 11.10 8.31 0.44
CA ASN A 21 9.85 7.68 0.87
C ASN A 21 9.37 6.61 -0.10
N ILE A 22 8.81 5.52 0.41
CA ILE A 22 8.26 4.45 -0.44
C ILE A 22 6.97 4.88 -1.16
N GLU A 23 6.26 5.87 -0.60
CA GLU A 23 5.08 6.49 -1.18
C GLU A 23 5.37 7.10 -2.56
N GLU A 24 6.58 7.63 -2.77
CA GLU A 24 7.00 8.17 -4.06
C GLU A 24 7.07 7.06 -5.13
N ASN A 25 7.57 5.88 -4.74
CA ASN A 25 7.58 4.70 -5.62
C ASN A 25 6.14 4.26 -5.96
N LEU A 26 5.24 4.26 -4.98
CA LEU A 26 3.83 3.91 -5.18
C LEU A 26 3.11 4.94 -6.06
N TRP A 27 3.39 6.24 -5.88
CA TRP A 27 2.91 7.30 -6.76
C TRP A 27 3.39 7.07 -8.20
N ALA A 28 4.68 6.78 -8.41
CA ALA A 28 5.20 6.55 -9.75
C ALA A 28 4.56 5.33 -10.43
N ILE A 29 4.29 4.25 -9.67
CA ILE A 29 3.57 3.09 -10.19
C ILE A 29 2.13 3.46 -10.56
N ASN A 30 1.44 4.26 -9.74
CA ASN A 30 0.10 4.77 -10.07
C ASN A 30 0.11 5.52 -11.41
N GLN A 31 0.99 6.51 -11.54
CA GLN A 31 1.10 7.33 -12.75
C GLN A 31 1.46 6.48 -13.98
N PHE A 32 2.35 5.49 -13.82
CA PHE A 32 2.70 4.55 -14.87
C PHE A 32 1.47 3.76 -15.35
N LEU A 33 0.72 3.18 -14.42
CA LEU A 33 -0.44 2.34 -14.74
C LEU A 33 -1.57 3.12 -15.40
N GLN A 34 -1.86 4.34 -14.92
CA GLN A 34 -2.86 5.22 -15.54
C GLN A 34 -2.46 5.60 -16.97
N SER A 35 -1.20 5.97 -17.19
CA SER A 35 -0.69 6.36 -18.51
C SER A 35 -0.64 5.16 -19.47
N TYR A 36 -0.24 3.99 -18.98
CA TYR A 36 -0.20 2.74 -19.74
C TYR A 36 -1.59 2.32 -20.21
N GLN A 37 -2.61 2.46 -19.36
CA GLN A 37 -4.00 2.14 -19.72
C GLN A 37 -4.59 3.10 -20.76
N ALA A 38 -4.24 4.38 -20.71
CA ALA A 38 -4.69 5.40 -21.67
C ALA A 38 -4.10 5.23 -23.08
N GLY A 39 -2.92 4.61 -23.21
CA GLY A 39 -2.17 4.49 -24.47
C GLY A 39 -2.47 3.27 -25.33
N ASN A 40 -3.51 2.47 -25.02
CA ASN A 40 -3.79 1.20 -25.68
C ASN A 40 -4.45 1.28 -27.08
N ASP A 41 -3.97 2.20 -27.92
CA ASP A 41 -4.21 2.12 -29.36
C ASP A 41 -3.11 1.28 -30.03
N VAL A 42 -3.53 0.38 -30.91
CA VAL A 42 -2.75 -0.77 -31.36
C VAL A 42 -1.75 -0.35 -32.44
N ASN A 43 -0.44 -0.28 -32.15
CA ASN A 43 0.65 -0.83 -32.99
C ASN A 43 2.08 -0.48 -32.50
N LYS A 44 2.84 -1.51 -32.12
CA LYS A 44 4.29 -1.72 -32.39
C LYS A 44 5.30 -0.57 -32.20
N ILE A 45 5.24 0.26 -31.15
CA ILE A 45 6.43 0.93 -30.53
C ILE A 45 6.39 0.87 -28.98
N LYS A 46 5.62 -0.05 -28.40
CA LYS A 46 5.28 -0.03 -26.96
C LYS A 46 6.41 -0.24 -25.95
N MET A 47 7.50 -0.93 -26.30
CA MET A 47 8.59 -1.17 -25.34
C MET A 47 9.40 0.10 -25.04
N ALA A 48 9.75 0.86 -26.09
CA ALA A 48 10.45 2.14 -25.92
C ALA A 48 9.58 3.17 -25.20
N GLU A 49 8.26 3.12 -25.39
CA GLU A 49 7.28 3.93 -24.66
C GLU A 49 7.20 3.54 -23.19
N ILE A 50 7.13 2.24 -22.86
CA ILE A 50 7.14 1.75 -21.47
C ILE A 50 8.45 2.13 -20.77
N ASP A 51 9.59 1.90 -21.42
CA ASP A 51 10.90 2.25 -20.87
C ASP A 51 11.04 3.77 -20.73
N GLY A 52 10.61 4.55 -21.72
CA GLY A 52 10.62 6.01 -21.69
C GLY A 52 9.72 6.58 -20.61
N LEU A 53 8.52 6.04 -20.42
CA LEU A 53 7.59 6.43 -19.36
C LEU A 53 8.18 6.12 -17.98
N ARG A 54 8.76 4.93 -17.80
CA ARG A 54 9.46 4.57 -16.56
C ARG A 54 10.60 5.56 -16.27
N ASP A 55 11.44 5.83 -17.24
CA ASP A 55 12.62 6.69 -17.06
C ASP A 55 12.20 8.15 -16.79
N ALA A 56 11.12 8.61 -17.43
CA ALA A 56 10.50 9.91 -17.15
C ALA A 56 9.97 9.99 -15.71
N LEU A 57 9.30 8.95 -15.21
CA LEU A 57 8.79 8.89 -13.84
C LEU A 57 9.90 8.82 -12.80
N ILE A 58 10.98 8.07 -13.08
CA ILE A 58 12.19 8.08 -12.23
C ILE A 58 12.77 9.50 -12.16
N SER A 59 12.84 10.19 -13.30
CA SER A 59 13.33 11.58 -13.36
C SER A 59 12.39 12.54 -12.60
N ALA A 60 11.08 12.33 -12.68
CA ALA A 60 10.09 13.13 -11.97
C ALA A 60 10.19 12.95 -10.43
N MET A 61 10.38 11.72 -9.95
CA MET A 61 10.66 11.46 -8.53
C MET A 61 11.95 12.17 -8.09
N ALA A 62 13.04 12.02 -8.84
CA ALA A 62 14.32 12.67 -8.52
C ALA A 62 14.24 14.22 -8.53
N ALA A 63 13.32 14.79 -9.31
CA ALA A 63 13.05 16.22 -9.34
C ALA A 63 12.09 16.71 -8.23
N GLY A 64 11.62 15.81 -7.34
CA GLY A 64 10.69 16.11 -6.26
C GLY A 64 9.22 16.21 -6.69
N GLY A 65 8.88 15.82 -7.92
CA GLY A 65 7.50 15.87 -8.43
C GLY A 65 6.55 15.01 -7.60
N ALA A 66 6.98 13.80 -7.23
CA ALA A 66 6.19 12.89 -6.41
C ALA A 66 5.91 13.47 -5.01
N VAL A 67 6.94 13.97 -4.33
CA VAL A 67 6.81 14.59 -3.00
C VAL A 67 5.85 15.78 -3.04
N ASN A 68 6.00 16.67 -4.03
CA ASN A 68 5.16 17.85 -4.17
C ASN A 68 3.68 17.48 -4.35
N GLU A 69 3.38 16.48 -5.19
CA GLU A 69 2.01 16.02 -5.37
C GLU A 69 1.46 15.35 -4.10
N LEU A 70 2.23 14.46 -3.47
CA LEU A 70 1.79 13.73 -2.28
C LEU A 70 1.61 14.63 -1.04
N GLN A 71 2.35 15.74 -0.94
CA GLN A 71 2.17 16.74 0.12
C GLN A 71 0.94 17.64 -0.12
N ALA A 72 0.56 17.83 -1.39
CA ALA A 72 -0.61 18.64 -1.76
C ALA A 72 -1.94 17.88 -1.67
N VAL A 73 -1.91 16.56 -1.47
CA VAL A 73 -3.11 15.73 -1.38
C VAL A 73 -3.73 15.86 0.01
N ASP A 74 -4.97 16.33 0.05
CA ASP A 74 -5.78 16.30 1.25
C ASP A 74 -6.16 14.86 1.62
N PRO A 75 -5.94 14.43 2.87
CA PRO A 75 -6.28 13.07 3.24
C PRO A 75 -7.80 12.84 3.34
N ASP A 76 -8.25 11.70 2.80
CA ASP A 76 -9.66 11.30 2.87
C ASP A 76 -9.94 10.58 4.19
N THR A 77 -10.40 11.34 5.17
CA THR A 77 -10.79 10.83 6.49
C THR A 77 -11.99 9.88 6.41
N ALA A 78 -12.88 10.02 5.43
CA ALA A 78 -14.01 9.12 5.26
C ALA A 78 -13.54 7.75 4.78
N LEU A 79 -12.63 7.70 3.81
CA LEU A 79 -12.00 6.46 3.35
C LEU A 79 -11.27 5.75 4.49
N VAL A 80 -10.48 6.50 5.29
CA VAL A 80 -9.79 5.93 6.46
C VAL A 80 -10.78 5.31 7.44
N LYS A 81 -11.91 5.98 7.73
CA LYS A 81 -12.96 5.45 8.61
C LYS A 81 -13.58 4.16 8.06
N VAL A 82 -13.83 4.09 6.76
CA VAL A 82 -14.32 2.87 6.09
C VAL A 82 -13.31 1.72 6.26
N LEU A 83 -12.03 1.96 5.97
CA LEU A 83 -10.99 0.94 6.09
C LEU A 83 -10.81 0.45 7.55
N LEU A 84 -10.91 1.34 8.52
CA LEU A 84 -10.89 0.97 9.94
C LEU A 84 -12.09 0.13 10.34
N ALA A 85 -13.29 0.48 9.86
CA ALA A 85 -14.49 -0.31 10.09
C ALA A 85 -14.36 -1.72 9.49
N CYS A 86 -13.83 -1.85 8.27
CA CYS A 86 -13.53 -3.15 7.65
C CYS A 86 -12.56 -3.97 8.50
N LEU A 87 -11.46 -3.37 8.99
CA LEU A 87 -10.50 -4.06 9.86
C LEU A 87 -11.14 -4.49 11.18
N GLY A 88 -11.91 -3.61 11.83
CA GLY A 88 -12.62 -3.91 13.07
C GLY A 88 -13.59 -5.07 12.88
N HIS A 89 -14.43 -5.01 11.85
CA HIS A 89 -15.35 -6.09 11.50
C HIS A 89 -14.61 -7.41 11.27
N PHE A 90 -13.56 -7.39 10.46
CA PHE A 90 -12.72 -8.55 10.18
C PHE A 90 -12.19 -9.20 11.47
N MET A 91 -11.60 -8.40 12.37
CA MET A 91 -11.04 -8.90 13.63
C MET A 91 -12.10 -9.52 14.56
N THR A 92 -13.33 -9.01 14.55
CA THR A 92 -14.43 -9.58 15.36
C THR A 92 -14.91 -10.94 14.84
N GLN A 93 -14.84 -11.15 13.52
CA GLN A 93 -15.34 -12.36 12.87
C GLN A 93 -14.27 -13.42 12.60
N LEU A 94 -12.99 -13.06 12.70
CA LEU A 94 -11.89 -13.99 12.44
C LEU A 94 -11.92 -15.15 13.44
N PRO A 95 -12.02 -16.43 13.02
CA PRO A 95 -11.90 -17.56 13.92
C PRO A 95 -10.46 -17.69 14.47
N ASP A 96 -10.24 -18.57 15.44
CA ASP A 96 -8.90 -18.78 16.00
C ASP A 96 -7.98 -19.49 14.98
N ILE A 97 -7.30 -18.69 14.16
CA ILE A 97 -6.36 -19.13 13.13
C ILE A 97 -4.95 -18.66 13.44
N ARG A 98 -3.99 -19.28 12.75
CA ARG A 98 -2.60 -18.85 12.78
C ARG A 98 -2.48 -17.37 12.42
N GLY A 99 -1.74 -16.62 13.23
CA GLY A 99 -1.56 -15.19 13.05
C GLY A 99 -2.61 -14.33 13.74
N LYS A 100 -3.83 -14.82 14.03
CA LYS A 100 -4.90 -13.99 14.64
C LYS A 100 -4.46 -13.38 15.96
N LYS A 101 -3.91 -14.18 16.88
CA LYS A 101 -3.50 -13.69 18.21
C LYS A 101 -2.45 -12.58 18.09
N THR A 102 -1.47 -12.76 17.20
CA THR A 102 -0.43 -11.78 16.91
C THR A 102 -1.05 -10.52 16.29
N LEU A 103 -1.86 -10.67 15.24
CA LEU A 103 -2.53 -9.55 14.57
C LEU A 103 -3.42 -8.76 15.54
N ALA A 104 -4.14 -9.43 16.44
CA ALA A 104 -5.00 -8.79 17.43
C ALA A 104 -4.23 -7.84 18.35
N ASN A 105 -2.97 -8.15 18.72
CA ASN A 105 -2.16 -7.26 19.55
C ASN A 105 -1.92 -5.89 18.87
N TYR A 106 -1.67 -5.92 17.57
CA TYR A 106 -1.44 -4.72 16.76
C TYR A 106 -2.76 -4.04 16.35
N ALA A 107 -3.73 -4.81 15.86
CA ALA A 107 -5.01 -4.30 15.39
C ALA A 107 -5.85 -3.68 16.51
N HIS A 108 -5.85 -4.23 17.73
CA HIS A 108 -6.54 -3.58 18.85
C HIS A 108 -5.92 -2.24 19.22
N THR A 109 -4.58 -2.14 19.17
CA THR A 109 -3.88 -0.87 19.39
C THR A 109 -4.26 0.15 18.31
N ALA A 110 -4.26 -0.28 17.04
CA ALA A 110 -4.65 0.56 15.92
C ALA A 110 -6.11 1.03 16.02
N LEU A 111 -7.06 0.13 16.30
CA LEU A 111 -8.48 0.44 16.37
C LEU A 111 -8.81 1.35 17.57
N ALA A 112 -8.19 1.13 18.73
CA ALA A 112 -8.36 1.99 19.90
C ALA A 112 -7.90 3.43 19.62
N TYR A 113 -6.87 3.60 18.81
CA TYR A 113 -6.31 4.90 18.44
C TYR A 113 -7.33 5.85 17.78
N PHE A 114 -8.38 5.33 17.14
CA PHE A 114 -9.41 6.13 16.47
C PHE A 114 -10.70 6.31 17.27
N THR A 115 -10.81 5.69 18.45
CA THR A 115 -12.03 5.77 19.28
C THR A 115 -12.08 6.98 20.21
N GLU A 116 -10.96 7.71 20.37
CA GLU A 116 -10.85 8.88 21.24
C GLU A 116 -11.06 10.20 20.46
N ALA A 117 -12.31 10.51 20.11
CA ALA A 117 -12.80 11.89 19.83
C ALA A 117 -12.08 12.78 18.76
N ASP A 118 -11.33 12.19 17.82
CA ASP A 118 -10.84 12.70 16.51
C ASP A 118 -10.55 14.22 16.40
N PRO A 119 -9.26 14.60 16.33
CA PRO A 119 -8.91 15.65 15.37
C PRO A 119 -7.64 15.26 14.63
N GLU A 120 -7.82 14.64 13.46
CA GLU A 120 -6.75 14.35 12.51
C GLU A 120 -5.71 13.30 12.93
N PRO A 121 -5.08 12.63 11.95
CA PRO A 121 -4.40 11.37 12.15
C PRO A 121 -3.00 11.60 12.71
N GLN A 122 -2.92 11.70 14.04
CA GLN A 122 -1.65 11.65 14.77
C GLN A 122 -0.79 10.46 14.30
N TRP A 123 -1.40 9.36 13.84
CA TRP A 123 -0.70 8.21 13.28
C TRP A 123 0.13 8.52 12.03
N ARG A 124 -0.27 9.49 11.18
CA ARG A 124 0.53 9.91 10.01
C ARG A 124 1.82 10.62 10.47
N ASN A 125 1.72 11.47 11.48
CA ASN A 125 2.89 12.09 12.09
C ASN A 125 3.75 11.05 12.82
N THR A 126 3.12 10.08 13.48
CA THR A 126 3.84 8.97 14.11
C THR A 126 4.60 8.13 13.09
N TRP A 127 4.06 7.91 11.88
CA TRP A 127 4.79 7.23 10.83
C TRP A 127 6.14 7.92 10.60
N SER A 128 6.12 9.21 10.29
CA SER A 128 7.32 9.98 9.96
C SER A 128 8.28 10.15 11.15
N GLN A 129 7.75 10.30 12.36
CA GLN A 129 8.56 10.57 13.55
C GLN A 129 9.12 9.31 14.21
N GLN A 130 8.39 8.19 14.20
CA GLN A 130 8.69 7.02 15.03
C GLN A 130 8.88 5.74 14.21
N ALA A 131 8.13 5.55 13.13
CA ALA A 131 8.27 4.36 12.29
C ALA A 131 9.35 4.51 11.22
N TRP A 132 9.39 5.68 10.57
CA TRP A 132 10.27 5.97 9.45
C TRP A 132 11.77 5.85 9.78
N PRO A 133 12.26 6.28 10.96
CA PRO A 133 13.67 6.08 11.34
C PRO A 133 14.14 4.62 11.30
N PHE A 134 13.25 3.65 11.58
CA PHE A 134 13.54 2.22 11.40
C PHE A 134 13.79 1.91 9.93
N PHE A 135 12.90 2.34 9.02
CA PHE A 135 13.02 2.06 7.59
C PHE A 135 14.21 2.76 6.92
N LEU A 136 14.69 3.88 7.45
CA LEU A 136 15.95 4.50 7.02
C LEU A 136 17.16 3.61 7.31
N GLN A 137 17.13 2.81 8.37
CA GLN A 137 18.18 1.83 8.69
C GLN A 137 17.97 0.49 7.94
N HIS A 138 16.72 0.19 7.59
CA HIS A 138 16.32 -1.06 6.92
C HIS A 138 15.71 -0.78 5.53
N THR A 139 16.44 -0.05 4.69
CA THR A 139 15.95 0.54 3.42
C THR A 139 15.40 -0.47 2.41
N SER A 140 15.74 -1.76 2.52
CA SER A 140 15.24 -2.80 1.62
C SER A 140 13.88 -3.36 2.01
N VAL A 141 13.41 -3.19 3.25
CA VAL A 141 12.23 -3.92 3.78
C VAL A 141 10.96 -3.61 2.99
N LEU A 142 10.56 -2.34 2.90
CA LEU A 142 9.33 -1.95 2.20
C LEU A 142 9.45 -2.16 0.68
N ARG A 143 10.63 -1.96 0.10
CA ARG A 143 10.88 -2.22 -1.33
C ARG A 143 10.74 -3.71 -1.66
N ASN A 144 11.33 -4.58 -0.85
CA ASN A 144 11.21 -6.03 -1.03
C ASN A 144 9.77 -6.50 -0.82
N TYR A 145 9.06 -5.91 0.15
CA TYR A 145 7.63 -6.15 0.33
C TYR A 145 6.83 -5.78 -0.92
N LEU A 146 7.00 -4.58 -1.47
CA LEU A 146 6.30 -4.16 -2.69
C LEU A 146 6.69 -5.01 -3.91
N LEU A 147 7.98 -5.32 -4.06
CA LEU A 147 8.46 -6.19 -5.12
C LEU A 147 7.82 -7.58 -5.04
N TYR A 148 7.69 -8.14 -3.83
CA TYR A 148 6.96 -9.37 -3.60
C TYR A 148 5.49 -9.24 -4.02
N ARG A 149 4.78 -8.19 -3.61
CA ARG A 149 3.37 -7.97 -4.01
C ARG A 149 3.22 -7.85 -5.53
N ILE A 150 4.06 -7.07 -6.21
CA ILE A 150 4.03 -6.90 -7.68
C ILE A 150 4.21 -8.24 -8.41
N HIS A 151 5.11 -9.10 -7.94
CA HIS A 151 5.36 -10.39 -8.57
C HIS A 151 4.32 -11.45 -8.20
N HIS A 152 3.96 -11.53 -6.92
CA HIS A 152 3.03 -12.53 -6.40
C HIS A 152 1.62 -12.29 -6.91
N ASP A 153 1.16 -11.04 -6.87
CA ASP A 153 -0.19 -10.64 -7.28
C ASP A 153 -0.30 -10.46 -8.80
N GLN A 154 0.82 -10.53 -9.53
CA GLN A 154 0.87 -10.38 -10.98
C GLN A 154 0.24 -9.05 -11.45
N LEU A 155 0.59 -7.97 -10.75
CA LEU A 155 -0.10 -6.68 -10.77
C LEU A 155 -0.54 -6.19 -12.17
N ALA A 156 0.37 -6.20 -13.14
CA ALA A 156 0.12 -5.68 -14.49
C ALA A 156 -0.18 -6.78 -15.53
N MET A 157 -0.55 -7.98 -15.10
CA MET A 157 -0.81 -9.13 -15.99
C MET A 157 -2.29 -9.40 -16.28
N GLY A 158 -3.19 -8.49 -15.91
CA GLY A 158 -4.57 -8.49 -16.43
C GLY A 158 -5.42 -9.70 -16.04
N ASN A 159 -5.20 -10.25 -14.84
CA ASN A 159 -5.94 -11.40 -14.32
C ASN A 159 -7.39 -11.03 -13.91
N GLU A 160 -7.93 -11.69 -12.88
CA GLU A 160 -9.31 -11.59 -12.39
C GLU A 160 -9.79 -10.15 -12.06
N LEU A 161 -8.87 -9.18 -11.92
CA LEU A 161 -9.15 -7.78 -11.63
C LEU A 161 -8.49 -6.84 -12.65
N PRO A 162 -9.13 -5.69 -12.96
CA PRO A 162 -8.48 -4.59 -13.64
C PRO A 162 -7.20 -4.17 -12.91
N VAL A 163 -6.15 -3.84 -13.67
CA VAL A 163 -4.82 -3.49 -13.13
C VAL A 163 -4.87 -2.35 -12.11
N ALA A 164 -5.73 -1.35 -12.33
CA ALA A 164 -5.92 -0.24 -11.41
C ALA A 164 -6.45 -0.72 -10.04
N ALA A 165 -7.47 -1.58 -10.04
CA ALA A 165 -8.02 -2.13 -8.80
C ALA A 165 -7.05 -3.08 -8.10
N ALA A 166 -6.29 -3.88 -8.87
CA ALA A 166 -5.21 -4.70 -8.31
C ALA A 166 -4.16 -3.82 -7.61
N PHE A 167 -3.83 -2.66 -8.18
CA PHE A 167 -2.89 -1.71 -7.55
C PHE A 167 -3.49 -1.01 -6.33
N ASN A 168 -4.77 -0.62 -6.39
CA ASN A 168 -5.49 -0.08 -5.25
C ASN A 168 -5.45 -1.04 -4.06
N LEU A 169 -5.57 -2.35 -4.27
CA LEU A 169 -5.43 -3.35 -3.21
C LEU A 169 -4.02 -3.39 -2.60
N VAL A 170 -2.96 -3.25 -3.40
CA VAL A 170 -1.58 -3.15 -2.88
C VAL A 170 -1.42 -1.91 -2.01
N VAL A 171 -2.01 -0.78 -2.40
CA VAL A 171 -1.98 0.46 -1.61
C VAL A 171 -2.82 0.34 -0.33
N ILE A 172 -3.96 -0.33 -0.37
CA ILE A 172 -4.77 -0.62 0.83
C ILE A 172 -3.99 -1.51 1.81
N ASP A 173 -3.32 -2.56 1.32
CA ASP A 173 -2.49 -3.43 2.16
C ASP A 173 -1.33 -2.63 2.77
N TYR A 174 -0.66 -1.77 1.98
CA TYR A 174 0.38 -0.86 2.48
C TYR A 174 -0.17 0.09 3.56
N PHE A 175 -1.36 0.66 3.36
CA PHE A 175 -2.02 1.50 4.34
C PHE A 175 -2.24 0.78 5.67
N TYR A 176 -2.75 -0.46 5.66
CA TYR A 176 -2.94 -1.22 6.89
C TYR A 176 -1.63 -1.52 7.60
N LEU A 177 -0.58 -1.89 6.87
CA LEU A 177 0.75 -2.11 7.45
C LEU A 177 1.29 -0.81 8.08
N LYS A 178 1.23 0.30 7.33
CA LYS A 178 1.64 1.63 7.80
C LYS A 178 0.90 2.01 9.09
N LEU A 179 -0.41 1.75 9.14
CA LEU A 179 -1.24 2.00 10.31
C LEU A 179 -0.84 1.15 11.52
N LEU A 180 -0.73 -0.17 11.35
CA LEU A 180 -0.40 -1.11 12.41
C LEU A 180 0.98 -0.80 13.01
N ILE A 181 1.96 -0.52 12.14
CA ILE A 181 3.33 -0.15 12.53
C ILE A 181 3.33 1.18 13.28
N SER A 182 2.70 2.21 12.74
CA SER A 182 2.70 3.55 13.33
C SER A 182 2.07 3.56 14.71
N THR A 183 0.89 2.93 14.86
CA THR A 183 0.16 2.91 16.13
C THR A 183 0.88 2.06 17.19
N TYR A 184 1.55 0.97 16.77
CA TYR A 184 2.40 0.19 17.66
C TYR A 184 3.64 0.98 18.09
N ALA A 185 4.33 1.64 17.16
CA ALA A 185 5.46 2.51 17.47
C ALA A 185 5.05 3.62 18.47
N ASN A 186 3.88 4.26 18.25
CA ASN A 186 3.35 5.28 19.15
C ASN A 186 3.24 4.81 20.60
N LYS A 187 2.75 3.59 20.77
CA LYS A 187 2.44 3.03 22.08
C LYS A 187 3.69 2.52 22.81
N ASN A 188 4.66 1.97 22.07
CA ASN A 188 5.81 1.27 22.65
C ASN A 188 7.14 2.02 22.52
N GLY A 189 7.18 3.10 21.73
CA GLY A 189 8.32 4.01 21.58
C GLY A 189 9.46 3.52 20.68
N GLN A 190 9.51 2.24 20.34
CA GLN A 190 10.53 1.65 19.47
C GLN A 190 9.96 0.52 18.61
N LEU A 191 10.58 0.31 17.45
CA LEU A 191 10.31 -0.82 16.55
C LEU A 191 11.54 -1.74 16.50
N THR A 192 11.29 -3.03 16.51
CA THR A 192 12.29 -4.08 16.25
C THR A 192 11.99 -4.79 14.93
N GLU A 193 12.96 -5.55 14.41
CA GLU A 193 12.74 -6.39 13.23
C GLU A 193 11.63 -7.43 13.50
N ASP A 194 11.58 -8.01 14.70
CA ASP A 194 10.56 -8.96 15.11
C ASP A 194 9.16 -8.33 15.05
N ASP A 195 9.00 -7.07 15.47
CA ASP A 195 7.72 -6.36 15.39
C ASP A 195 7.26 -6.21 13.93
N ILE A 196 8.18 -5.85 13.02
CA ILE A 196 7.86 -5.70 11.60
C ILE A 196 7.52 -7.05 10.96
N ILE A 197 8.28 -8.10 11.29
CA ILE A 197 8.00 -9.46 10.84
C ILE A 197 6.63 -9.89 11.32
N ASP A 198 6.33 -9.74 12.62
CA ASP A 198 5.06 -10.15 13.21
C ASP A 198 3.87 -9.40 12.62
N ILE A 199 3.99 -8.08 12.38
CA ILE A 199 2.94 -7.28 11.76
C ILE A 199 2.68 -7.75 10.32
N ILE A 200 3.71 -7.80 9.47
CA ILE A 200 3.56 -8.18 8.05
C ILE A 200 3.05 -9.62 7.95
N TYR A 201 3.66 -10.54 8.69
CA TYR A 201 3.29 -11.96 8.69
C TYR A 201 1.86 -12.16 9.15
N SER A 202 1.49 -11.63 10.32
CA SER A 202 0.19 -11.89 10.92
C SER A 202 -0.95 -11.26 10.11
N TYR A 203 -0.74 -10.06 9.55
CA TYR A 203 -1.70 -9.42 8.65
C TYR A 203 -1.99 -10.30 7.43
N HIS A 204 -0.95 -10.71 6.69
CA HIS A 204 -1.11 -11.52 5.48
C HIS A 204 -1.57 -12.94 5.78
N ALA A 205 -1.13 -13.56 6.88
CA ALA A 205 -1.59 -14.89 7.28
C ALA A 205 -3.11 -14.91 7.57
N CYS A 206 -3.64 -13.84 8.17
CA CYS A 206 -5.07 -13.71 8.41
C CYS A 206 -5.81 -13.39 7.11
N ARG A 207 -5.41 -12.32 6.40
CA ARG A 207 -6.05 -11.86 5.16
C ARG A 207 -6.11 -12.94 4.08
N GLU A 208 -5.04 -13.71 3.91
CA GLU A 208 -4.94 -14.75 2.88
C GLU A 208 -5.47 -16.11 3.30
N SER A 209 -6.00 -16.23 4.52
CA SER A 209 -6.60 -17.49 4.95
C SER A 209 -7.83 -17.84 4.11
N THR A 210 -8.16 -19.14 4.08
CA THR A 210 -9.35 -19.66 3.41
C THR A 210 -10.62 -19.52 4.24
N GLU A 211 -10.53 -18.89 5.42
CA GLU A 211 -11.67 -18.66 6.28
C GLU A 211 -12.68 -17.72 5.64
N ARG A 212 -13.96 -17.98 5.89
CA ARG A 212 -15.06 -17.19 5.32
C ARG A 212 -14.93 -15.70 5.62
N SER A 213 -14.53 -15.34 6.85
CA SER A 213 -14.33 -13.94 7.24
C SER A 213 -13.18 -13.27 6.49
N SER A 214 -12.15 -14.03 6.13
CA SER A 214 -11.01 -13.52 5.33
C SER A 214 -11.39 -13.35 3.87
N GLN A 215 -12.19 -14.26 3.32
CA GLN A 215 -12.77 -14.11 1.99
C GLN A 215 -13.71 -12.90 1.93
N GLN A 216 -14.57 -12.71 2.93
CA GLN A 216 -15.45 -11.55 3.01
C GLN A 216 -14.66 -10.25 3.12
N PHE A 217 -13.64 -10.19 3.99
CA PHE A 217 -12.77 -9.03 4.11
C PHE A 217 -12.10 -8.69 2.76
N LYS A 218 -11.55 -9.69 2.06
CA LYS A 218 -11.00 -9.49 0.71
C LYS A 218 -12.02 -8.97 -0.30
N GLN A 219 -13.25 -9.47 -0.25
CA GLN A 219 -14.34 -9.00 -1.13
C GLN A 219 -14.72 -7.54 -0.85
N GLU A 220 -14.83 -7.15 0.43
CA GLU A 220 -15.11 -5.77 0.83
C GLU A 220 -14.01 -4.81 0.34
N LEU A 221 -12.74 -5.17 0.53
CA LEU A 221 -11.62 -4.37 0.04
C LEU A 221 -11.58 -4.32 -1.49
N THR A 222 -11.89 -5.42 -2.17
CA THR A 222 -11.92 -5.48 -3.64
C THR A 222 -13.03 -4.58 -4.18
N ALA A 223 -14.22 -4.59 -3.57
CA ALA A 223 -15.32 -3.73 -3.97
C ALA A 223 -14.96 -2.24 -3.83
N LEU A 224 -14.26 -1.89 -2.74
CA LEU A 224 -13.76 -0.53 -2.52
C LEU A 224 -12.68 -0.15 -3.54
N ALA A 225 -11.72 -1.05 -3.80
CA ALA A 225 -10.65 -0.84 -4.78
C ALA A 225 -11.14 -0.71 -6.23
N MET A 226 -12.34 -1.22 -6.53
CA MET A 226 -12.99 -1.17 -7.84
C MET A 226 -13.85 0.08 -8.05
N SER A 227 -14.03 0.94 -7.04
CA SER A 227 -14.82 2.17 -7.22
C SER A 227 -14.12 3.11 -8.22
N ASP A 228 -14.88 3.67 -9.16
CA ASP A 228 -14.37 4.52 -10.25
C ASP A 228 -13.53 5.71 -9.73
N ASP A 229 -13.91 6.27 -8.58
CA ASP A 229 -13.25 7.43 -7.96
C ASP A 229 -12.44 7.03 -6.70
N PHE A 230 -11.85 5.83 -6.65
CA PHE A 230 -11.05 5.40 -5.49
C PHE A 230 -9.90 6.40 -5.24
N PRO A 231 -9.85 7.12 -4.11
CA PRO A 231 -8.90 8.21 -3.91
C PRO A 231 -7.55 7.68 -3.42
N LEU A 232 -6.87 6.88 -4.25
CA LEU A 232 -5.62 6.18 -3.93
C LEU A 232 -4.57 7.11 -3.32
N LEU A 233 -4.37 8.29 -3.90
CA LEU A 233 -3.34 9.22 -3.43
C LEU A 233 -3.59 9.70 -1.99
N SER A 234 -4.84 9.71 -1.53
CA SER A 234 -5.18 10.09 -0.16
C SER A 234 -4.64 9.11 0.90
N LEU A 235 -4.42 7.85 0.51
CA LEU A 235 -3.77 6.83 1.35
C LEU A 235 -2.25 6.93 1.33
N LEU A 236 -1.68 7.58 0.32
CA LEU A 236 -0.24 7.83 0.15
C LEU A 236 0.19 9.23 0.62
N ALA A 237 -0.76 10.10 0.96
CA ALA A 237 -0.49 11.47 1.39
C ALA A 237 0.57 11.50 2.50
N LEU A 238 1.58 12.35 2.31
CA LEU A 238 2.66 12.53 3.27
C LEU A 238 2.19 13.42 4.42
N SER A 239 2.70 13.15 5.63
CA SER A 239 2.48 14.05 6.76
C SER A 239 3.17 15.39 6.49
N GLN A 240 2.48 16.50 6.79
CA GLN A 240 3.06 17.85 6.76
C GLN A 240 3.96 18.11 7.97
#